data_AF-K2N994-F1
#
_entry.id   AF-K2N994-F1
#
_cell.length_a   1.000
_cell.length_b   1.000
_cell.length_c   1.000
_cell.angle_alpha   90.00
_cell.angle_beta   90.00
_cell.angle_gamma   90.00
#
_symmetry.space_group_name_H-M   'P 1'
#
loop_
_entity.id
_entity.type
_entity.pdbx_description
1 polymer ?
#
loop_
_entity_poly.entity_id
_entity_poly.type
_entity_poly.pdbx_seq_one_letter_code
_entity_poly.pdbx_strand_id
1 'polypeptide(L)'
;MTVRDWSGHRHWHTLFDEICNRRGHYDNAVLASELCRQSGRGSKEDFEAAKKKLRNWRRGKRVPLRRNFQILSDLLQIATDAELVPVWYRLYAAAHERAYPQRGAAPADAEGVDGSLRERRWRGAGRREIAAAAGIFIGGILIAATAFERHPENLGLPVVGYNAQMNLIVGETKLIHGEYDQCDGPPPEWEAVLPRIPDTDLGVFGDGGLAAKMVNDCGREMVVRAVRFTAVKPGIEEVVLLGDYMRLVVTPVEQLRSENTTPQTERGKADGPEAE
;
A
#
# COMPACT_ATOMS: atom_id res chain seq x y z
N MET A 1 4.49 13.97 -32.90
CA MET A 1 4.17 14.30 -31.49
C MET A 1 2.88 15.10 -31.50
N THR A 2 1.77 14.50 -31.06
CA THR A 2 0.47 15.18 -30.99
C THR A 2 0.53 16.24 -29.89
N VAL A 3 0.24 17.49 -30.25
CA VAL A 3 0.05 18.60 -29.30
C VAL A 3 -0.96 18.15 -28.24
N ARG A 4 -0.57 18.20 -26.96
CA ARG A 4 -1.39 17.68 -25.86
C ARG A 4 -2.38 18.74 -25.42
N ASP A 5 -3.58 18.69 -25.96
CA ASP A 5 -4.65 19.58 -25.50
C ASP A 5 -5.24 19.10 -24.16
N TRP A 6 -4.70 19.60 -23.05
CA TRP A 6 -5.24 19.37 -21.71
C TRP A 6 -6.47 20.25 -21.41
N SER A 7 -6.79 21.22 -22.27
CA SER A 7 -7.82 22.24 -21.99
C SER A 7 -9.24 21.70 -22.06
N GLY A 8 -9.46 20.57 -22.75
CA GLY A 8 -10.76 19.89 -22.84
C GLY A 8 -11.29 19.34 -21.51
N HIS A 9 -10.45 19.19 -20.49
CA HIS A 9 -10.85 18.67 -19.19
C HIS A 9 -11.60 19.71 -18.35
N ARG A 10 -12.83 19.37 -17.97
CA ARG A 10 -13.68 20.21 -17.08
C ARG A 10 -13.65 19.78 -15.61
N HIS A 11 -13.20 18.57 -15.33
CA HIS A 11 -13.20 17.99 -13.98
C HIS A 11 -11.81 17.47 -13.61
N TRP A 12 -11.36 17.78 -12.39
CA TRP A 12 -10.05 17.36 -11.89
C TRP A 12 -9.88 15.84 -11.89
N HIS A 13 -10.90 15.08 -11.47
CA HIS A 13 -10.80 13.61 -11.39
C HIS A 13 -10.68 12.95 -12.77
N THR A 14 -11.32 13.50 -13.81
CA THR A 14 -11.18 13.01 -15.19
C THR A 14 -9.78 13.26 -15.72
N LEU A 15 -9.23 14.45 -15.46
CA LEU A 15 -7.83 14.76 -15.81
C LEU A 15 -6.87 13.84 -15.03
N PHE A 16 -7.08 13.65 -13.73
CA PHE A 16 -6.29 12.75 -12.90
C PHE A 16 -6.30 11.32 -13.41
N ASP A 17 -7.47 10.77 -13.73
CA ASP A 17 -7.62 9.42 -14.27
C ASP A 17 -6.88 9.24 -15.60
N GLU A 18 -7.03 10.21 -16.51
CA GLU A 18 -6.34 10.19 -17.80
C GLU A 18 -4.81 10.26 -17.65
N ILE A 19 -4.33 11.12 -16.76
CA ILE A 19 -2.90 11.21 -16.45
C ILE A 19 -2.38 9.89 -15.88
N CYS A 20 -3.10 9.27 -14.95
CA CYS A 20 -2.73 7.97 -14.40
C CYS A 20 -2.61 6.92 -15.51
N ASN A 21 -3.62 6.81 -16.38
CA ASN A 21 -3.61 5.84 -17.48
C ASN A 21 -2.45 6.09 -18.45
N ARG A 22 -2.22 7.35 -18.86
CA ARG A 22 -1.11 7.71 -19.76
C ARG A 22 0.27 7.44 -19.18
N ARG A 23 0.40 7.43 -17.85
CA ARG A 23 1.66 7.12 -17.13
C ARG A 23 1.77 5.65 -16.71
N GLY A 24 0.87 4.78 -17.18
CA GLY A 24 0.91 3.35 -16.88
C GLY A 24 0.33 2.95 -15.52
N HIS A 25 -0.30 3.88 -14.81
CA HIS A 25 -1.00 3.60 -13.54
C HIS A 25 -2.47 3.22 -13.80
N TYR A 26 -2.68 2.10 -14.52
CA TYR A 26 -4.01 1.61 -14.87
C TYR A 26 -4.80 1.15 -13.64
N ASP A 27 -4.13 0.44 -12.74
CA ASP A 27 -4.66 0.11 -11.42
C ASP A 27 -4.19 1.11 -10.35
N ASN A 28 -4.76 1.00 -9.15
CA ASN A 28 -4.38 1.83 -8.02
C ASN A 28 -3.28 1.22 -7.14
N ALA A 29 -2.82 0.00 -7.43
CA ALA A 29 -1.87 -0.71 -6.57
C ALA A 29 -0.49 -0.05 -6.61
N VAL A 30 0.05 0.20 -7.81
CA VAL A 30 1.37 0.83 -7.96
C VAL A 30 1.38 2.23 -7.32
N LEU A 31 0.38 3.05 -7.65
CA LEU A 31 0.28 4.41 -7.13
C LEU A 31 -0.01 4.46 -5.62
N ALA A 32 -0.72 3.46 -5.08
CA ALA A 32 -0.93 3.35 -3.62
C ALA A 32 0.36 3.02 -2.89
N SER A 33 1.17 2.11 -3.43
CA SER A 33 2.48 1.76 -2.85
C SER A 33 3.38 2.98 -2.75
N GLU A 34 3.49 3.74 -3.85
CA GLU A 34 4.28 4.97 -3.89
C GLU A 34 3.75 6.07 -2.97
N LEU A 35 2.42 6.25 -2.92
CA LEU A 35 1.78 7.20 -2.01
C LEU A 35 2.06 6.85 -0.55
N CYS A 36 2.02 5.56 -0.18
CA CYS A 36 2.36 5.07 1.15
C CYS A 36 3.83 5.34 1.49
N ARG A 37 4.75 4.98 0.58
CA ARG A 37 6.19 5.21 0.72
C ARG A 37 6.51 6.69 0.99
N GLN A 38 5.97 7.61 0.19
CA GLN A 38 6.19 9.05 0.41
C GLN A 38 5.50 9.60 1.66
N SER A 39 4.42 8.96 2.11
CA SER A 39 3.71 9.38 3.32
C SER A 39 4.37 8.91 4.62
N GLY A 40 5.43 8.08 4.53
CA GLY A 40 6.07 7.42 5.68
C GLY A 40 5.20 6.31 6.28
N ARG A 41 4.32 5.72 5.47
CA ARG A 41 3.35 4.70 5.88
C ARG A 41 3.65 3.40 5.16
N GLY A 42 3.72 2.30 5.89
CA GLY A 42 4.16 1.01 5.34
C GLY A 42 3.20 -0.15 5.59
N SER A 43 2.14 0.04 6.37
CA SER A 43 1.22 -1.06 6.68
C SER A 43 0.30 -1.40 5.52
N LYS A 44 -0.22 -2.63 5.49
CA LYS A 44 -1.16 -3.06 4.46
C LYS A 44 -2.51 -2.34 4.60
N GLU A 45 -2.90 -1.94 5.82
CA GLU A 45 -4.08 -1.10 6.07
C GLU A 45 -3.90 0.27 5.43
N ASP A 46 -2.71 0.87 5.55
CA ASP A 46 -2.40 2.13 4.89
C ASP A 46 -2.42 1.99 3.36
N PHE A 47 -1.89 0.88 2.83
CA PHE A 47 -1.95 0.56 1.40
C PHE A 47 -3.38 0.38 0.88
N GLU A 48 -4.22 -0.40 1.55
CA GLU A 48 -5.62 -0.58 1.14
C GLU A 48 -6.44 0.69 1.33
N ALA A 49 -6.16 1.47 2.38
CA ALA A 49 -6.73 2.81 2.55
C ALA A 49 -6.29 3.76 1.43
N ALA A 50 -5.03 3.69 0.99
CA ALA A 50 -4.51 4.44 -0.15
C ALA A 50 -5.20 4.01 -1.46
N LYS A 51 -5.32 2.71 -1.74
CA LYS A 51 -6.09 2.18 -2.89
C LYS A 51 -7.53 2.69 -2.89
N LYS A 52 -8.20 2.63 -1.73
CA LYS A 52 -9.57 3.14 -1.57
C LYS A 52 -9.66 4.65 -1.79
N LYS A 53 -8.69 5.43 -1.28
CA LYS A 53 -8.59 6.88 -1.51
C LYS A 53 -8.41 7.19 -3.00
N LEU A 54 -7.43 6.56 -3.65
CA LEU A 54 -7.15 6.73 -5.07
C LEU A 54 -8.37 6.40 -5.93
N ARG A 55 -9.04 5.26 -5.67
CA ARG A 55 -10.29 4.91 -6.36
C ARG A 55 -11.39 5.96 -6.19
N ASN A 56 -11.54 6.51 -4.99
CA ASN A 56 -12.53 7.57 -4.74
C ASN A 56 -12.15 8.89 -5.42
N TRP A 57 -10.86 9.22 -5.49
CA TRP A 57 -10.35 10.41 -6.17
C TRP A 57 -10.49 10.32 -7.69
N ARG A 58 -10.12 9.19 -8.31
CA ARG A 58 -10.27 8.94 -9.76
C ARG A 58 -11.73 8.95 -10.20
N ARG A 59 -12.66 8.49 -9.35
CA ARG A 59 -14.11 8.52 -9.59
C ARG A 59 -14.77 9.86 -9.25
N GLY A 60 -14.01 10.86 -8.79
CA GLY A 60 -14.56 12.16 -8.38
C GLY A 60 -15.45 12.14 -7.13
N LYS A 61 -15.50 11.02 -6.40
CA LYS A 61 -16.31 10.88 -5.17
C LYS A 61 -15.74 11.70 -4.01
N ARG A 62 -14.44 11.92 -4.00
CA ARG A 62 -13.71 12.74 -3.02
C ARG A 62 -12.60 13.50 -3.73
N VAL A 63 -12.10 14.55 -3.10
CA VAL A 63 -10.91 15.29 -3.55
C VAL A 63 -9.79 15.05 -2.53
N PRO A 64 -8.52 14.89 -2.94
CA PRO A 64 -7.42 14.76 -1.99
C PRO A 64 -7.25 16.05 -1.19
N LEU A 65 -6.78 15.91 0.06
CA LEU A 65 -6.32 17.03 0.86
C LEU A 65 -4.98 17.55 0.32
N ARG A 66 -4.63 18.81 0.65
CA ARG A 66 -3.43 19.51 0.14
C ARG A 66 -2.15 18.68 0.17
N ARG A 67 -1.85 18.01 1.29
CA ARG A 67 -0.64 17.16 1.41
C ARG A 67 -0.63 16.02 0.39
N ASN A 68 -1.74 15.30 0.23
CA ASN A 68 -1.82 14.19 -0.72
C ASN A 68 -1.82 14.70 -2.17
N PHE A 69 -2.41 15.88 -2.42
CA PHE A 69 -2.37 16.51 -3.73
C PHE A 69 -0.94 16.86 -4.16
N GLN A 70 -0.10 17.34 -3.23
CA GLN A 70 1.32 17.59 -3.50
C GLN A 70 2.06 16.30 -3.85
N ILE A 71 1.93 15.27 -3.01
CA ILE A 71 2.54 13.95 -3.27
C ILE A 71 2.10 13.40 -4.64
N LEU A 72 0.81 13.49 -4.98
CA LEU A 72 0.32 13.05 -6.30
C LEU A 72 0.90 13.89 -7.44
N SER A 73 1.09 15.19 -7.25
CA SER A 73 1.68 16.06 -8.27
C SER A 73 3.13 15.68 -8.54
N ASP A 74 3.87 15.28 -7.50
CA ASP A 74 5.26 14.85 -7.60
C ASP A 74 5.37 13.44 -8.20
N LEU A 75 4.57 12.48 -7.71
CA LEU A 75 4.53 11.10 -8.23
C LEU A 75 4.13 11.06 -9.71
N LEU A 76 3.16 11.90 -10.07
CA LEU A 76 2.76 12.07 -11.46
C LEU A 76 3.63 13.12 -12.17
N GLN A 77 4.77 13.57 -11.65
CA GLN A 77 5.71 14.45 -12.36
C GLN A 77 5.04 15.62 -13.11
N ILE A 78 4.04 16.25 -12.51
CA ILE A 78 3.20 17.25 -13.19
C ILE A 78 4.05 18.44 -13.65
N ALA A 79 5.08 18.79 -12.88
CA ALA A 79 6.01 19.88 -13.18
C ALA A 79 6.81 19.69 -14.48
N THR A 80 6.88 18.48 -15.03
CA THR A 80 7.60 18.21 -16.29
C THR A 80 6.83 18.63 -17.55
N ASP A 81 5.52 18.88 -17.42
CA ASP A 81 4.64 19.28 -18.53
C ASP A 81 4.08 20.68 -18.25
N ALA A 82 4.71 21.69 -18.87
CA ALA A 82 4.42 23.11 -18.60
C ALA A 82 2.98 23.51 -18.96
N GLU A 83 2.36 22.84 -19.94
CA GLU A 83 0.97 23.08 -20.33
C GLU A 83 -0.02 22.44 -19.36
N LEU A 84 0.36 21.31 -18.75
CA LEU A 84 -0.47 20.58 -17.81
C LEU A 84 -0.57 21.28 -16.44
N VAL A 85 0.53 21.84 -15.94
CA VAL A 85 0.60 22.52 -14.63
C VAL A 85 -0.58 23.49 -14.40
N PRO A 86 -0.81 24.52 -15.23
CA PRO A 86 -1.88 25.48 -14.96
C PRO A 86 -3.27 24.84 -14.94
N VAL A 87 -3.54 23.87 -15.81
CA VAL A 87 -4.83 23.16 -15.85
C VAL A 87 -5.01 22.30 -14.60
N TRP A 88 -3.97 21.58 -14.18
CA TRP A 88 -3.97 20.71 -13.00
C TRP A 88 -4.33 21.46 -11.72
N TYR A 89 -3.62 22.56 -11.43
CA TYR A 89 -3.86 23.36 -10.23
C TYR A 89 -5.21 24.08 -10.26
N ARG A 90 -5.61 24.64 -11.41
CA ARG A 90 -6.91 25.30 -11.56
C ARG A 90 -8.08 24.35 -11.31
N LEU A 91 -8.06 23.16 -11.93
CA LEU A 91 -9.13 22.18 -11.75
C LEU A 91 -9.16 21.63 -10.32
N TYR A 92 -8.00 21.42 -9.71
CA TYR A 92 -7.94 21.00 -8.31
C TYR A 92 -8.53 22.07 -7.38
N ALA A 93 -8.15 23.33 -7.53
CA ALA A 93 -8.69 24.43 -6.71
C ALA A 93 -10.22 24.49 -6.80
N ALA A 94 -10.77 24.47 -8.01
CA ALA A 94 -12.21 24.46 -8.23
C ALA A 94 -12.91 23.23 -7.66
N ALA A 95 -12.28 22.05 -7.70
CA ALA A 95 -12.84 20.83 -7.11
C ALA A 95 -12.77 20.85 -5.58
N HIS A 96 -11.67 21.35 -5.02
CA HIS A 96 -11.43 21.41 -3.58
C HIS A 96 -12.38 22.41 -2.89
N GLU A 97 -12.60 23.58 -3.49
CA GLU A 97 -13.57 24.57 -2.99
C GLU A 97 -14.99 24.00 -2.91
N ARG A 98 -15.40 23.22 -3.92
CA ARG A 98 -16.69 22.52 -3.93
C ARG A 98 -16.79 21.42 -2.86
N ALA A 99 -15.72 20.66 -2.65
CA ALA A 99 -15.71 19.54 -1.72
C ALA A 99 -15.55 19.97 -0.25
N TYR A 100 -14.87 21.09 -0.03
CA TYR A 100 -14.56 21.65 1.28
C TYR A 100 -14.88 23.15 1.27
N PRO A 101 -16.17 23.53 1.22
CA PRO A 101 -16.53 24.93 1.31
C PRO A 101 -15.94 25.48 2.61
N GLN A 102 -15.12 26.53 2.48
CA GLN A 102 -14.64 27.29 3.62
C GLN A 102 -15.87 27.69 4.42
N ARG A 103 -16.03 27.12 5.63
CA ARG A 103 -17.03 27.60 6.57
C ARG A 103 -16.63 29.04 6.85
N GLY A 104 -17.39 29.97 6.28
CA GLY A 104 -17.05 31.39 6.30
C GLY A 104 -16.65 31.82 7.70
N ALA A 105 -15.62 32.65 7.77
CA ALA A 105 -15.36 33.48 8.93
C ALA A 105 -16.71 34.00 9.44
N ALA A 106 -17.04 33.69 10.70
CA ALA A 106 -18.16 34.33 11.35
C ALA A 106 -18.01 35.84 11.12
N PRO A 107 -19.09 36.58 10.79
CA PRO A 107 -19.01 38.02 10.77
C PRO A 107 -18.53 38.45 12.15
N ALA A 108 -17.33 39.00 12.20
CA ALA A 108 -16.92 39.83 13.31
C ALA A 108 -17.93 40.98 13.36
N ASP A 109 -18.52 41.14 14.53
CA ASP A 109 -19.15 42.35 15.09
C ASP A 109 -20.62 42.15 15.47
N ALA A 110 -20.83 41.82 16.74
CA ALA A 110 -21.73 42.57 17.62
C ALA A 110 -21.55 42.08 19.06
N GLU A 111 -21.24 43.05 19.91
CA GLU A 111 -20.93 42.96 21.32
C GLU A 111 -22.08 42.41 22.18
N GLY A 112 -21.68 41.90 23.35
CA GLY A 112 -22.46 42.00 24.58
C GLY A 112 -23.66 41.07 24.71
N VAL A 113 -23.59 40.13 25.66
CA VAL A 113 -24.41 40.20 26.87
C VAL A 113 -24.01 39.05 27.80
N ASP A 114 -23.89 39.49 29.05
CA ASP A 114 -23.58 38.84 30.31
C ASP A 114 -24.44 37.62 30.66
N GLY A 115 -23.84 36.74 31.47
CA GLY A 115 -24.48 35.98 32.54
C GLY A 115 -25.65 35.03 32.21
N SER A 116 -25.39 33.72 32.20
CA SER A 116 -26.09 32.82 33.13
C SER A 116 -25.55 31.38 33.07
N LEU A 117 -25.06 30.96 34.24
CA LEU A 117 -24.76 29.58 34.59
C LEU A 117 -26.02 28.71 34.43
N ARG A 118 -25.93 27.73 33.52
CA ARG A 118 -26.98 26.74 33.30
C ARG A 118 -26.69 25.50 34.16
N GLU A 119 -27.01 25.61 35.45
CA GLU A 119 -27.16 24.44 36.32
C GLU A 119 -28.37 23.61 35.86
N ARG A 120 -28.11 22.49 35.18
CA ARG A 120 -29.08 21.41 35.03
C ARG A 120 -28.73 20.24 35.94
N ARG A 121 -29.23 20.39 37.17
CA ARG A 121 -29.82 19.38 38.04
C ARG A 121 -30.24 18.10 37.29
N TRP A 122 -29.48 17.02 37.46
CA TRP A 122 -29.99 15.65 37.36
C TRP A 122 -29.78 14.97 38.72
N ARG A 123 -30.90 14.77 39.41
CA ARG A 123 -31.03 13.94 40.60
C ARG A 123 -31.12 12.47 40.16
N GLY A 124 -30.50 11.59 40.95
CA GLY A 124 -31.13 10.31 41.29
C GLY A 124 -30.50 9.04 40.72
N ALA A 125 -29.60 8.45 41.50
CA ALA A 125 -29.47 7.00 41.77
C ALA A 125 -28.33 6.89 42.81
N GLY A 126 -28.54 6.59 44.09
CA GLY A 126 -29.30 5.46 44.61
C GLY A 126 -28.30 4.41 45.10
N ARG A 127 -27.72 4.63 46.30
CA ARG A 127 -26.91 3.63 47.02
C ARG A 127 -27.82 2.45 47.37
N ARG A 128 -27.48 1.23 46.95
CA ARG A 128 -27.86 -0.02 47.63
C ARG A 128 -26.79 -1.09 47.47
N GLU A 129 -26.08 -1.27 48.57
CA GLU A 129 -25.61 -2.49 49.24
C GLU A 129 -24.93 -3.63 48.49
N ILE A 130 -23.76 -3.96 49.07
CA ILE A 130 -22.99 -5.17 48.98
C ILE A 130 -23.75 -6.29 49.71
N ALA A 131 -23.98 -7.43 49.05
CA ALA A 131 -24.18 -8.70 49.72
C ALA A 131 -23.64 -9.83 48.83
N ALA A 132 -22.60 -10.48 49.33
CA ALA A 132 -22.03 -11.69 48.77
C ALA A 132 -22.95 -12.89 49.03
N ALA A 133 -23.05 -13.80 48.07
CA ALA A 133 -23.33 -15.20 48.35
C ALA A 133 -22.78 -16.08 47.23
N ALA A 134 -21.92 -17.02 47.63
CA ALA A 134 -21.32 -18.04 46.81
C ALA A 134 -22.35 -19.03 46.25
N GLY A 135 -22.11 -19.49 45.03
CA GLY A 135 -22.82 -20.61 44.41
C GLY A 135 -21.83 -21.42 43.58
N ILE A 136 -21.35 -22.52 44.16
CA ILE A 136 -20.54 -23.55 43.52
C ILE A 136 -21.31 -24.14 42.35
N PHE A 137 -20.73 -24.13 41.14
CA PHE A 137 -21.04 -25.11 40.11
C PHE A 137 -19.75 -25.78 39.65
N ILE A 138 -19.64 -27.04 40.07
CA ILE A 138 -18.81 -28.09 39.49
C ILE A 138 -19.36 -28.37 38.09
N GLY A 139 -18.51 -28.39 37.07
CA GLY A 139 -18.86 -28.95 35.76
C GLY A 139 -18.13 -28.31 34.59
N GLY A 140 -17.05 -28.94 34.16
CA GLY A 140 -16.44 -28.65 32.87
C GLY A 140 -14.92 -28.71 32.91
N ILE A 141 -14.38 -29.92 32.79
CA ILE A 141 -13.06 -30.10 32.17
C ILE A 141 -13.23 -29.61 30.72
N LEU A 142 -12.97 -28.33 30.49
CA LEU A 142 -12.62 -27.87 29.17
C LEU A 142 -11.14 -28.16 29.02
N ILE A 143 -10.87 -29.15 28.17
CA ILE A 143 -9.58 -29.36 27.54
C ILE A 143 -9.14 -27.97 27.08
N ALA A 144 -8.13 -27.42 27.76
CA ALA A 144 -7.40 -26.27 27.28
C ALA A 144 -6.67 -26.74 26.02
N ALA A 145 -7.37 -26.71 24.88
CA ALA A 145 -6.72 -26.43 23.63
C ALA A 145 -6.15 -25.03 23.83
N THR A 146 -4.93 -24.95 24.36
CA THR A 146 -4.18 -23.71 24.40
C THR A 146 -4.08 -23.29 22.95
N ALA A 147 -4.92 -22.35 22.57
CA ALA A 147 -4.75 -21.56 21.38
C ALA A 147 -3.30 -21.10 21.43
N PHE A 148 -2.50 -21.69 20.54
CA PHE A 148 -1.11 -21.35 20.37
C PHE A 148 -1.14 -19.94 19.79
N GLU A 149 -1.21 -18.92 20.65
CA GLU A 149 -0.90 -17.54 20.32
C GLU A 149 0.61 -17.49 20.04
N ARG A 150 1.01 -18.07 18.91
CA ARG A 150 2.35 -17.91 18.36
C ARG A 150 2.42 -16.49 17.86
N HIS A 151 2.81 -15.59 18.75
CA HIS A 151 3.30 -14.29 18.35
C HIS A 151 4.53 -14.50 17.45
N PRO A 152 4.40 -14.27 16.13
CA PRO A 152 5.46 -14.57 15.16
C PRO A 152 6.77 -13.81 15.45
N GLU A 153 6.68 -12.64 16.10
CA GLU A 153 7.81 -11.83 16.56
C GLU A 153 8.80 -12.59 17.48
N ASN A 154 8.37 -13.66 18.17
CA ASN A 154 9.21 -14.42 19.09
C ASN A 154 9.88 -15.64 18.44
N LEU A 155 9.53 -15.98 17.19
CA LEU A 155 9.99 -17.19 16.52
C LEU A 155 11.18 -16.97 15.57
N GLY A 156 11.59 -15.72 15.35
CA GLY A 156 12.70 -15.39 14.43
C GLY A 156 12.44 -15.83 12.99
N LEU A 157 11.17 -15.94 12.59
CA LEU A 157 10.78 -16.39 11.27
C LEU A 157 11.11 -15.32 10.20
N PRO A 158 11.48 -15.72 8.98
CA PRO A 158 11.61 -14.77 7.89
C PRO A 158 10.26 -14.11 7.61
N VAL A 159 10.27 -12.81 7.31
CA VAL A 159 9.06 -12.08 6.93
C VAL A 159 8.82 -12.24 5.43
N VAL A 160 7.60 -12.62 5.05
CA VAL A 160 7.17 -12.68 3.65
C VAL A 160 6.01 -11.73 3.40
N GLY A 161 6.20 -10.81 2.46
CA GLY A 161 5.19 -9.87 2.00
C GLY A 161 4.61 -10.27 0.64
N TYR A 162 3.45 -9.72 0.30
CA TYR A 162 2.95 -9.78 -1.07
C TYR A 162 3.59 -8.67 -1.90
N ASN A 163 4.20 -9.03 -3.01
CA ASN A 163 4.69 -8.10 -4.02
C ASN A 163 4.11 -8.49 -5.38
N ALA A 164 3.35 -7.58 -5.98
CA ALA A 164 2.68 -7.81 -7.26
C ALA A 164 3.66 -7.97 -8.44
N GLN A 165 4.90 -7.48 -8.30
CA GLN A 165 5.95 -7.69 -9.29
C GLN A 165 7.24 -8.16 -8.62
N MET A 166 7.68 -9.36 -9.00
CA MET A 166 8.90 -9.96 -8.51
C MET A 166 9.99 -9.89 -9.58
N ASN A 167 11.05 -9.14 -9.29
CA ASN A 167 12.25 -9.12 -10.12
C ASN A 167 13.26 -10.11 -9.53
N LEU A 168 13.66 -11.09 -10.33
CA LEU A 168 14.67 -12.09 -9.98
C LEU A 168 15.72 -12.20 -11.08
N ILE A 169 16.88 -12.74 -10.70
CA ILE A 169 17.92 -13.14 -11.63
C ILE A 169 17.88 -14.66 -11.75
N VAL A 170 18.20 -15.22 -12.92
CA VAL A 170 18.38 -16.67 -13.06
C VAL A 170 19.32 -17.21 -11.96
N GLY A 171 18.89 -18.26 -11.26
CA GLY A 171 19.56 -18.85 -10.11
C GLY A 171 19.18 -18.24 -8.75
N GLU A 172 18.53 -17.08 -8.73
CA GLU A 172 18.07 -16.46 -7.49
C GLU A 172 16.88 -17.21 -6.90
N THR A 173 16.83 -17.27 -5.57
CA THR A 173 15.75 -17.89 -4.82
C THR A 173 15.19 -16.91 -3.78
N LYS A 174 13.86 -16.72 -3.75
CA LYS A 174 13.19 -15.78 -2.84
C LYS A 174 11.92 -16.38 -2.24
N LEU A 175 11.56 -15.95 -1.03
CA LEU A 175 10.20 -16.11 -0.51
C LEU A 175 9.33 -15.06 -1.19
N ILE A 176 8.24 -15.49 -1.81
CA ILE A 176 7.42 -14.62 -2.67
C ILE A 176 5.96 -14.52 -2.20
N HIS A 177 5.52 -15.47 -1.38
CA HIS A 177 4.18 -15.49 -0.83
C HIS A 177 4.12 -16.35 0.43
N GLY A 178 2.98 -16.31 1.13
CA GLY A 178 2.71 -17.24 2.23
C GLY A 178 1.23 -17.55 2.33
N GLU A 179 0.91 -18.83 2.50
CA GLU A 179 -0.45 -19.34 2.62
C GLU A 179 -0.87 -19.52 4.07
N TYR A 180 -2.14 -19.24 4.33
CA TYR A 180 -2.81 -19.52 5.59
C TYR A 180 -4.22 -20.03 5.27
N ASP A 181 -4.81 -20.82 6.17
CA ASP A 181 -6.18 -21.33 5.99
C ASP A 181 -7.16 -20.53 6.86
N GLN A 182 -6.94 -20.54 8.17
CA GLN A 182 -7.78 -19.85 9.16
C GLN A 182 -6.93 -18.98 10.07
N CYS A 183 -7.51 -17.88 10.55
CA CYS A 183 -6.79 -16.92 11.40
C CYS A 183 -6.24 -17.53 12.68
N ASP A 184 -7.01 -18.42 13.32
CA ASP A 184 -6.67 -19.09 14.58
C ASP A 184 -6.14 -20.52 14.39
N GLY A 185 -5.94 -20.94 13.13
CA GLY A 185 -5.47 -22.27 12.78
C GLY A 185 -3.95 -22.34 12.61
N PRO A 186 -3.37 -23.55 12.64
CA PRO A 186 -1.99 -23.71 12.18
C PRO A 186 -1.87 -23.37 10.69
N PRO A 187 -0.69 -22.91 10.22
CA PRO A 187 -0.44 -22.80 8.78
C PRO A 187 -0.61 -24.17 8.11
N PRO A 188 -1.11 -24.23 6.88
CA PRO A 188 -1.27 -25.49 6.17
C PRO A 188 0.07 -26.18 5.94
N GLU A 189 0.03 -27.50 5.86
CA GLU A 189 1.18 -28.29 5.40
C GLU A 189 1.40 -28.07 3.90
N TRP A 190 2.64 -28.25 3.45
CA TRP A 190 3.03 -27.96 2.07
C TRP A 190 2.23 -28.77 1.05
N GLU A 191 1.92 -30.02 1.37
CA GLU A 191 1.14 -30.93 0.53
C GLU A 191 -0.27 -30.41 0.24
N ALA A 192 -0.85 -29.60 1.15
CA ALA A 192 -2.15 -28.97 0.95
C ALA A 192 -2.05 -27.69 0.08
N VAL A 193 -0.88 -27.04 0.06
CA VAL A 193 -0.63 -25.83 -0.73
C VAL A 193 -0.28 -26.19 -2.17
N LEU A 194 0.51 -27.25 -2.38
CA LEU A 194 1.07 -27.64 -3.67
C LEU A 194 0.06 -27.70 -4.84
N PRO A 195 -1.16 -28.25 -4.70
CA PRO A 195 -2.12 -28.33 -5.80
C PRO A 195 -2.65 -26.97 -6.29
N ARG A 196 -2.41 -25.89 -5.53
CA ARG A 196 -2.85 -24.52 -5.83
C ARG A 196 -1.73 -23.63 -6.37
N ILE A 197 -0.54 -24.19 -6.50
CA ILE A 197 0.63 -23.50 -7.04
C ILE A 197 0.58 -23.61 -8.57
N PRO A 198 0.73 -22.51 -9.31
CA PRO A 198 0.75 -22.55 -10.77
C PRO A 198 2.04 -23.18 -11.29
N ASP A 199 1.97 -23.79 -12.47
CA ASP A 199 3.16 -24.10 -13.25
C ASP A 199 3.66 -22.85 -13.98
N THR A 200 4.98 -22.77 -14.20
CA THR A 200 5.62 -21.66 -14.93
C THR A 200 6.89 -22.16 -15.60
N ASP A 201 7.20 -21.60 -16.78
CA ASP A 201 8.43 -21.88 -17.50
C ASP A 201 9.64 -21.10 -16.93
N LEU A 202 9.40 -20.08 -16.09
CA LEU A 202 10.44 -19.18 -15.58
C LEU A 202 11.18 -19.72 -14.36
N GLY A 203 10.63 -20.70 -13.66
CA GLY A 203 11.22 -21.21 -12.43
C GLY A 203 10.41 -22.29 -11.74
N VAL A 204 10.80 -22.59 -10.50
CA VAL A 204 10.19 -23.67 -9.70
C VAL A 204 9.74 -23.10 -8.37
N PHE A 205 8.49 -23.38 -8.01
CA PHE A 205 7.95 -23.10 -6.69
C PHE A 205 8.28 -24.26 -5.73
N GLY A 206 8.49 -23.95 -4.45
CA GLY A 206 8.76 -24.95 -3.43
C GLY A 206 8.43 -24.46 -2.02
N ASP A 207 8.53 -25.37 -1.05
CA ASP A 207 8.28 -25.05 0.35
C ASP A 207 9.35 -24.10 0.89
N GLY A 208 8.92 -22.90 1.28
CA GLY A 208 9.74 -21.89 1.94
C GLY A 208 9.84 -22.08 3.46
N GLY A 209 9.15 -23.08 4.02
CA GLY A 209 9.03 -23.30 5.45
C GLY A 209 7.99 -22.39 6.09
N LEU A 210 8.15 -22.12 7.38
CA LEU A 210 7.30 -21.18 8.10
C LEU A 210 7.85 -19.76 7.94
N ALA A 211 6.96 -18.80 7.73
CA ALA A 211 7.28 -17.38 7.68
C ALA A 211 6.28 -16.56 8.50
N ALA A 212 6.68 -15.34 8.86
CA ALA A 212 5.79 -14.34 9.38
C ALA A 212 5.18 -13.53 8.22
N LYS A 213 3.85 -13.36 8.21
CA LYS A 213 3.15 -12.53 7.23
C LYS A 213 2.04 -11.76 7.92
N MET A 214 1.92 -10.47 7.61
CA MET A 214 0.74 -9.70 7.97
C MET A 214 -0.47 -10.20 7.17
N VAL A 215 -1.42 -10.85 7.84
CA VAL A 215 -2.64 -11.37 7.22
C VAL A 215 -3.80 -10.45 7.57
N ASN A 216 -4.21 -9.64 6.59
CA ASN A 216 -5.20 -8.58 6.83
C ASN A 216 -6.60 -9.08 7.15
N ASP A 217 -7.02 -10.20 6.58
CA ASP A 217 -8.34 -10.76 6.88
C ASP A 217 -8.41 -11.19 8.37
N CYS A 218 -7.25 -11.48 8.96
CA CYS A 218 -7.06 -11.78 10.36
C CYS A 218 -6.64 -10.57 11.20
N GLY A 219 -6.31 -9.44 10.57
CA GLY A 219 -5.87 -8.20 11.22
C GLY A 219 -4.60 -8.31 12.06
N ARG A 220 -3.78 -9.34 11.87
CA ARG A 220 -2.56 -9.60 12.67
C ARG A 220 -1.46 -10.27 11.87
N GLU A 221 -0.24 -10.20 12.39
CA GLU A 221 0.85 -11.03 11.88
C GLU A 221 0.59 -12.49 12.24
N MET A 222 0.77 -13.37 11.28
CA MET A 222 0.54 -14.80 11.41
C MET A 222 1.76 -15.57 10.96
N VAL A 223 1.91 -16.76 11.55
CA VAL A 223 2.77 -17.80 11.01
C VAL A 223 2.05 -18.41 9.81
N VAL A 224 2.68 -18.34 8.64
CA VAL A 224 2.14 -18.83 7.36
C VAL A 224 3.09 -19.85 6.73
N ARG A 225 2.57 -20.67 5.83
CA ARG A 225 3.39 -21.55 4.99
C ARG A 225 3.96 -20.75 3.83
N ALA A 226 5.25 -20.48 3.84
CA ALA A 226 5.90 -19.66 2.82
C ALA A 226 6.03 -20.42 1.49
N VAL A 227 5.82 -19.72 0.39
CA VAL A 227 6.13 -20.18 -0.96
C VAL A 227 7.47 -19.57 -1.37
N ARG A 228 8.42 -20.43 -1.70
CA ARG A 228 9.71 -20.07 -2.28
C ARG A 228 9.65 -20.22 -3.78
N PHE A 229 10.27 -19.31 -4.50
CA PHE A 229 10.46 -19.39 -5.95
C PHE A 229 11.94 -19.34 -6.30
N THR A 230 12.38 -20.28 -7.14
CA THR A 230 13.73 -20.35 -7.68
C THR A 230 13.66 -20.07 -9.17
N ALA A 231 14.30 -18.98 -9.60
CA ALA A 231 14.33 -18.57 -10.99
C ALA A 231 15.26 -19.46 -11.81
N VAL A 232 14.77 -20.01 -12.93
CA VAL A 232 15.51 -20.97 -13.78
C VAL A 232 15.74 -20.42 -15.19
N LYS A 233 14.77 -19.69 -15.74
CA LYS A 233 14.80 -19.22 -17.13
C LYS A 233 14.41 -17.74 -17.21
N PRO A 234 15.13 -16.93 -18.01
CA PRO A 234 14.78 -15.52 -18.17
C PRO A 234 13.47 -15.36 -18.93
N GLY A 235 12.71 -14.32 -18.58
CA GLY A 235 11.43 -14.01 -19.20
C GLY A 235 10.52 -13.20 -18.28
N ILE A 236 9.31 -12.94 -18.78
CA ILE A 236 8.27 -12.24 -18.04
C ILE A 236 6.99 -13.06 -18.16
N GLU A 237 6.34 -13.31 -17.03
CA GLU A 237 5.11 -14.09 -16.96
C GLU A 237 4.17 -13.50 -15.90
N GLU A 238 2.86 -13.57 -16.15
CA GLU A 238 1.83 -13.23 -15.17
C GLU A 238 1.15 -14.51 -14.71
N VAL A 239 1.15 -14.75 -13.40
CA VAL A 239 0.58 -15.96 -12.78
C VAL A 239 -0.39 -15.59 -11.67
N VAL A 240 -1.30 -16.51 -11.35
CA VAL A 240 -2.16 -16.42 -10.17
C VAL A 240 -1.62 -17.39 -9.13
N LEU A 241 -0.93 -16.85 -8.12
CA LEU A 241 -0.39 -17.65 -7.02
C LEU A 241 -1.32 -17.54 -5.82
N LEU A 242 -1.93 -18.66 -5.43
CA LEU A 242 -2.80 -18.75 -4.25
C LEU A 242 -3.97 -17.74 -4.25
N GLY A 243 -4.44 -17.35 -5.44
CA GLY A 243 -5.53 -16.40 -5.64
C GLY A 243 -5.08 -14.95 -5.88
N ASP A 244 -3.79 -14.66 -5.73
CA ASP A 244 -3.23 -13.34 -5.98
C ASP A 244 -2.51 -13.27 -7.35
N TYR A 245 -2.78 -12.22 -8.12
CA TYR A 245 -2.10 -11.96 -9.39
C TYR A 245 -0.68 -11.46 -9.15
N MET A 246 0.30 -12.03 -9.84
CA MET A 246 1.67 -11.55 -9.76
C MET A 246 2.39 -11.62 -11.09
N ARG A 247 3.29 -10.66 -11.30
CA ARG A 247 4.17 -10.58 -12.46
C ARG A 247 5.57 -11.02 -12.07
N LEU A 248 6.04 -12.11 -12.66
CA LEU A 248 7.41 -12.59 -12.53
C LEU A 248 8.25 -11.97 -13.64
N VAL A 249 9.38 -11.37 -13.27
CA VAL A 249 10.37 -10.80 -14.18
C VAL A 249 11.71 -11.45 -13.85
N VAL A 250 12.17 -12.37 -14.69
CA VAL A 250 13.44 -13.06 -14.52
C VAL A 250 14.44 -12.56 -15.55
N THR A 251 15.57 -12.03 -15.09
CA THR A 251 16.65 -11.54 -15.95
C THR A 251 17.85 -12.49 -15.97
N PRO A 252 18.56 -12.60 -17.10
CA PRO A 252 19.79 -13.39 -17.17
C PRO A 252 20.92 -12.72 -16.38
N VAL A 253 21.84 -13.52 -15.85
CA VAL A 253 22.98 -13.05 -15.03
C VAL A 253 23.91 -12.14 -15.84
N GLU A 254 24.04 -12.38 -17.14
CA GLU A 254 24.93 -11.67 -18.05
C GLU A 254 24.52 -10.21 -18.26
N GLN A 255 23.21 -9.92 -18.21
CA GLN A 255 22.68 -8.58 -18.48
C GLN A 255 23.07 -7.59 -17.38
N LEU A 256 23.16 -8.04 -16.12
CA LEU A 256 23.63 -7.22 -15.00
C LEU A 256 25.12 -6.88 -15.08
N ARG A 257 25.93 -7.70 -15.77
CA ARG A 257 27.36 -7.41 -15.98
C ARG A 257 27.57 -6.35 -17.05
N SER A 258 26.71 -6.31 -18.06
CA SER A 258 26.81 -5.34 -19.15
C SER A 258 26.48 -3.91 -18.72
N GLU A 259 25.53 -3.72 -17.80
CA GLU A 259 25.15 -2.38 -17.31
C GLU A 259 26.23 -1.74 -16.43
N ASN A 260 27.03 -2.55 -15.72
CA ASN A 260 28.15 -2.07 -14.90
C ASN A 260 29.47 -1.86 -15.66
N THR A 261 29.50 -2.13 -16.97
CA THR A 261 30.72 -2.02 -17.80
C THR A 261 30.56 -0.94 -18.88
N THR A 262 30.01 0.22 -18.52
CA THR A 262 30.17 1.42 -19.37
C THR A 262 31.51 2.07 -19.02
N PRO A 263 32.50 2.11 -19.93
CA PRO A 263 33.73 2.86 -19.69
C PRO A 263 33.38 4.34 -19.56
N GLN A 264 33.82 4.97 -18.46
CA GLN A 264 33.90 6.43 -18.42
C GLN A 264 34.93 6.87 -19.46
N THR A 265 34.49 7.12 -20.70
CA THR A 265 35.34 7.74 -21.71
C THR A 265 35.73 9.12 -21.20
N GLU A 266 37.05 9.28 -21.07
CA GLU A 266 37.77 10.44 -20.58
C GLU A 266 37.26 11.74 -21.20
N ARG A 267 36.85 12.67 -20.34
CA ARG A 267 36.55 14.04 -20.73
C ARG A 267 37.89 14.72 -21.00
N GLY A 268 38.21 14.84 -22.28
CA GLY A 268 39.44 15.41 -22.81
C GLY A 268 39.83 16.74 -22.14
N LYS A 269 41.09 16.77 -21.74
CA LYS A 269 41.88 17.94 -21.37
C LYS A 269 41.94 18.88 -22.58
N ALA A 270 41.26 20.02 -22.51
CA ALA A 270 41.41 21.08 -23.50
C ALA A 270 42.73 21.81 -23.21
N ASP A 271 43.61 21.79 -24.21
CA ASP A 271 44.84 22.57 -24.26
C ASP A 271 44.54 24.07 -24.16
N GLY A 272 45.34 24.76 -23.36
CA GLY A 272 45.27 26.21 -23.20
C GLY A 272 45.85 26.94 -24.43
N PRO A 273 45.49 28.21 -24.65
CA PRO A 273 46.18 29.02 -25.63
C PRO A 273 47.47 29.60 -25.03
N GLU A 274 48.57 29.39 -25.75
CA GLU A 274 49.80 30.17 -25.63
C GLU A 274 49.53 31.65 -25.92
N ALA A 275 50.26 32.49 -25.20
CA ALA A 275 50.25 33.94 -25.30
C ALA A 275 51.11 34.43 -26.47
N GLU A 276 50.61 35.44 -27.18
CA GLU A 276 51.38 36.59 -27.69
C GLU A 276 50.51 37.86 -27.54
#